data_AF-A0A4Q3DPY6-F1
#
_entry.id   AF-A0A4Q3DPY6-F1
#
_cell.length_a   1.000
_cell.length_b   1.000
_cell.length_c   1.000
_cell.angle_alpha   90.00
_cell.angle_beta   90.00
_cell.angle_gamma   90.00
#
_symmetry.space_group_name_H-M   'P 1'
#
loop_
_entity.id
_entity.type
_entity.pdbx_description
1 polymer ?
#
loop_
_entity_poly.entity_id
_entity_poly.type
_entity_poly.pdbx_seq_one_letter_code
_entity_poly.pdbx_strand_id
1 'polypeptide(L)'
;MARVKQPQYGTPDEENPLWTEEDFAKAIPFPELARQMGWKMPGRPKAAVTKVPTNLRLDPDILAYFKADGEGWQTRINAVLAKHVKAANAAASRKKKAS
;
A
#
# COMPACT_ATOMS: atom_id res chain seq x y z
N MET A 1 10.33 0.49 36.60
CA MET A 1 9.39 -0.29 35.77
C MET A 1 8.12 0.54 35.61
N ALA A 2 7.80 0.99 34.40
CA ALA A 2 6.65 1.87 34.17
C ALA A 2 5.34 1.07 34.29
N ARG A 3 4.43 1.55 35.15
CA ARG A 3 3.09 0.97 35.36
C ARG A 3 2.27 1.18 34.08
N VAL A 4 2.06 0.12 33.31
CA VAL A 4 1.14 0.11 32.17
C VAL A 4 -0.25 0.49 32.71
N LYS A 5 -0.75 1.65 32.32
CA LYS A 5 -2.11 2.09 32.67
C LYS A 5 -3.04 1.21 31.84
N GLN A 6 -3.66 0.22 32.49
CA GLN A 6 -4.62 -0.67 31.84
C GLN A 6 -5.70 0.19 31.17
N PRO A 7 -5.99 -0.02 29.88
CA PRO A 7 -7.08 0.69 29.22
C PRO A 7 -8.40 0.37 29.94
N GLN A 8 -9.14 1.42 30.30
CA GLN A 8 -10.47 1.26 30.88
C GLN A 8 -11.44 0.90 29.75
N TYR A 9 -11.77 -0.38 29.63
CA TYR A 9 -12.86 -0.83 28.79
C TYR A 9 -14.20 -0.49 29.46
N GLY A 10 -15.24 -0.23 28.67
CA GLY A 10 -16.58 0.11 29.17
C GLY A 10 -17.15 -0.98 30.09
N THR A 11 -18.02 -0.59 31.02
CA THR A 11 -18.77 -1.56 31.84
C THR A 11 -19.79 -2.26 30.97
N PRO A 12 -19.90 -3.59 31.02
CA PRO A 12 -20.95 -4.31 30.32
C PRO A 12 -22.33 -3.81 30.75
N ASP A 13 -23.20 -3.61 29.78
CA ASP A 13 -24.58 -3.15 29.99
C ASP A 13 -25.56 -4.09 29.27
N GLU A 14 -26.86 -3.79 29.35
CA GLU A 14 -27.91 -4.61 28.74
C GLU A 14 -27.86 -4.64 27.20
N GLU A 15 -27.35 -3.58 26.56
CA GLU A 15 -27.20 -3.47 25.09
C GLU A 15 -25.87 -4.04 24.59
N ASN A 16 -24.84 -4.04 25.44
CA ASN A 16 -23.51 -4.55 25.14
C ASN A 16 -22.98 -5.49 26.25
N PRO A 17 -23.53 -6.72 26.35
CA PRO A 17 -23.08 -7.71 27.32
C PRO A 17 -21.68 -8.23 27.01
N LEU A 18 -21.02 -8.81 28.02
CA LEU A 18 -19.78 -9.55 27.79
C LEU A 18 -20.07 -10.74 26.87
N TRP A 19 -19.24 -10.87 25.85
CA TRP A 19 -19.28 -12.04 24.98
C TRP A 19 -18.93 -13.29 25.78
N THR A 20 -19.80 -14.28 25.71
CA THR A 20 -19.59 -15.60 26.32
C THR A 20 -18.81 -16.50 25.37
N GLU A 21 -18.30 -17.63 25.88
CA GLU A 21 -17.62 -18.64 25.06
C GLU A 21 -18.53 -19.19 23.94
N GLU A 22 -19.84 -19.24 24.18
CA GLU A 22 -20.82 -19.65 23.19
C GLU A 22 -20.96 -18.64 22.04
N ASP A 23 -20.81 -17.34 22.33
CA ASP A 23 -20.85 -16.28 21.32
C ASP A 23 -19.61 -16.36 20.42
N PHE A 24 -18.44 -16.64 21.00
CA PHE A 24 -17.22 -16.90 20.25
C PHE A 24 -17.34 -18.16 19.38
N ALA A 25 -18.00 -19.22 19.87
CA ALA A 25 -18.21 -20.44 19.09
C ALA A 25 -19.15 -20.22 17.89
N LYS A 26 -20.08 -19.25 17.98
CA LYS A 26 -21.01 -18.88 16.91
C LYS A 26 -20.46 -17.77 15.99
N ALA A 27 -19.34 -17.16 16.35
CA ALA A 27 -18.76 -16.08 15.57
C ALA A 27 -18.29 -16.57 14.19
N ILE A 28 -18.66 -15.83 13.14
CA ILE A 28 -18.21 -16.11 11.77
C ILE A 28 -17.22 -15.06 11.29
N PRO A 29 -16.22 -15.43 10.46
CA PRO A 29 -15.32 -14.46 9.85
C PRO A 29 -16.10 -13.42 9.03
N PHE A 30 -15.70 -12.15 9.11
CA PHE A 30 -16.35 -11.07 8.36
C PHE A 30 -16.52 -11.34 6.85
N PRO A 31 -15.55 -11.95 6.14
CA PRO A 31 -15.74 -12.30 4.72
C PRO A 31 -16.89 -13.30 4.48
N GLU A 32 -17.16 -14.17 5.44
CA GLU A 32 -18.24 -15.16 5.36
C GLU A 32 -19.60 -14.53 5.68
N LEU A 33 -19.66 -13.68 6.72
CA LEU A 33 -20.83 -12.85 6.99
C LEU A 33 -21.20 -11.99 5.78
N ALA A 34 -20.21 -11.32 5.17
CA ALA A 34 -20.43 -10.48 3.99
C ALA A 34 -20.99 -11.27 2.80
N ARG A 35 -20.59 -12.55 2.63
CA ARG A 35 -21.18 -13.44 1.62
C ARG A 35 -22.63 -13.78 1.94
N GLN A 36 -22.95 -14.13 3.18
CA GLN A 36 -24.32 -14.43 3.61
C GLN A 36 -25.26 -13.23 3.44
N MET A 37 -24.76 -12.02 3.73
CA MET A 37 -25.51 -10.76 3.60
C MET A 37 -25.55 -10.19 2.17
N GLY A 38 -24.90 -10.85 1.20
CA GLY A 38 -24.82 -10.37 -0.18
C GLY A 38 -24.02 -9.07 -0.34
N TRP A 39 -23.18 -8.72 0.64
CA TRP A 39 -22.34 -7.52 0.58
C TRP A 39 -21.20 -7.72 -0.41
N LYS A 40 -21.07 -6.77 -1.35
CA LYS A 40 -19.89 -6.70 -2.20
C LYS A 40 -18.72 -6.23 -1.35
N MET A 41 -17.73 -7.10 -1.16
CA MET A 41 -16.46 -6.72 -0.54
C MET A 41 -15.69 -5.84 -1.54
N PRO A 42 -15.59 -4.51 -1.33
CA PRO A 42 -14.72 -3.72 -2.17
C PRO A 42 -13.27 -4.13 -1.86
N GLY A 43 -12.60 -4.75 -2.83
CA GLY A 43 -11.14 -4.80 -2.80
C GLY A 43 -10.56 -3.39 -2.84
N ARG A 44 -9.27 -3.24 -2.53
CA ARG A 44 -8.57 -1.97 -2.81
C ARG A 44 -8.82 -1.58 -4.27
N PRO A 45 -9.23 -0.33 -4.57
CA PRO A 45 -9.43 0.13 -5.94
C PRO A 45 -8.21 -0.21 -6.79
N LYS A 46 -8.43 -0.85 -7.94
CA LYS A 46 -7.32 -1.13 -8.88
C LYS A 46 -6.70 0.20 -9.30
N ALA A 47 -5.40 0.35 -9.08
CA ALA A 47 -4.68 1.53 -9.56
C ALA A 47 -4.76 1.57 -11.10
N ALA A 48 -5.10 2.73 -11.67
CA ALA A 48 -5.23 2.90 -13.12
C ALA A 48 -3.91 2.65 -13.87
N VAL A 49 -2.77 2.88 -13.21
CA VAL A 49 -1.44 2.58 -13.73
C VAL A 49 -0.63 1.91 -12.61
N THR A 50 -0.26 0.66 -12.83
CA THR A 50 0.60 -0.10 -11.91
C THR A 50 2.05 -0.04 -12.38
N LYS A 51 2.98 0.08 -11.43
CA LYS A 51 4.41 -0.14 -11.71
C LYS A 51 4.57 -1.60 -12.13
N VAL A 52 5.28 -1.85 -13.23
CA VAL A 52 5.59 -3.22 -13.68
C VAL A 52 6.86 -3.67 -12.95
N PRO A 53 6.83 -4.79 -12.20
CA PRO A 53 8.04 -5.35 -11.61
C PRO A 53 8.94 -5.86 -12.74
N THR A 54 10.13 -5.30 -12.86
CA THR A 54 11.12 -5.69 -13.87
C THR A 54 12.45 -6.01 -13.21
N ASN A 55 13.16 -7.00 -13.77
CA ASN A 55 14.54 -7.29 -13.38
C ASN A 55 15.47 -6.47 -14.28
N LEU A 56 16.19 -5.52 -13.70
CA LEU A 56 17.12 -4.62 -14.40
C LEU A 56 18.48 -4.66 -13.70
N ARG A 57 19.55 -4.80 -14.48
CA ARG A 57 20.92 -4.64 -14.00
C ARG A 57 21.33 -3.18 -14.13
N LEU A 58 21.88 -2.63 -13.05
CA LEU A 58 22.38 -1.26 -12.96
C LEU A 58 23.84 -1.31 -12.54
N ASP A 59 24.61 -0.30 -12.93
CA ASP A 59 26.01 -0.21 -12.52
C ASP A 59 26.14 -0.15 -10.99
N PRO A 60 27.21 -0.75 -10.43
CA PRO A 60 27.42 -0.79 -8.99
C PRO A 60 27.44 0.60 -8.35
N ASP A 61 28.07 1.58 -9.00
CA ASP A 61 28.21 2.94 -8.49
C ASP A 61 26.86 3.67 -8.41
N ILE A 62 25.99 3.44 -9.39
CA ILE A 62 24.62 3.98 -9.40
C ILE A 62 23.82 3.39 -8.24
N LEU A 63 23.89 2.06 -8.06
CA LEU A 63 23.21 1.40 -6.95
C LEU A 63 23.73 1.87 -5.59
N ALA A 64 25.05 1.99 -5.43
CA ALA A 64 25.67 2.47 -4.21
C ALA A 64 25.21 3.89 -3.87
N TYR A 65 25.22 4.81 -4.84
CA TYR A 65 24.76 6.18 -4.67
C TYR A 65 23.31 6.26 -4.18
N PHE A 66 22.37 5.57 -4.83
CA PHE A 66 20.96 5.66 -4.44
C PHE A 66 20.67 4.96 -3.11
N LYS A 67 21.33 3.82 -2.84
CA LYS A 67 21.17 3.06 -1.59
C LYS A 67 21.78 3.76 -0.37
N ALA A 68 22.80 4.61 -0.55
CA ALA A 68 23.40 5.37 0.54
C ALA A 68 22.38 6.24 1.29
N ASP A 69 21.34 6.71 0.58
CA ASP A 69 20.24 7.53 1.12
C ASP A 69 19.11 6.68 1.74
N GLY A 70 19.33 5.39 1.98
CA GLY A 70 18.45 4.51 2.76
C GLY A 70 17.11 4.17 2.09
N GLU A 71 16.05 4.10 2.91
CA GLU A 71 14.69 3.75 2.45
C GLU A 71 14.21 4.68 1.33
N GLY A 72 13.46 4.13 0.38
CA GLY A 72 12.93 4.89 -0.76
C GLY A 72 13.89 5.08 -1.94
N TRP A 73 15.09 4.48 -1.93
CA TRP A 73 16.06 4.60 -3.02
C TRP A 73 15.50 4.16 -4.38
N GLN A 74 14.67 3.12 -4.41
CA GLN A 74 13.97 2.67 -5.62
C GLN A 74 12.98 3.71 -6.17
N THR A 75 12.32 4.45 -5.29
CA THR A 75 11.42 5.55 -5.69
C THR A 75 12.22 6.71 -6.27
N ARG A 76 13.38 7.04 -5.68
CA ARG A 76 14.27 8.10 -6.16
C ARG A 76 14.85 7.79 -7.54
N ILE A 77 15.41 6.59 -7.74
CA ILE A 77 15.95 6.21 -9.05
C ILE A 77 14.86 6.20 -10.13
N ASN A 78 13.66 5.72 -9.79
CA ASN A 78 12.52 5.77 -10.71
C ASN A 78 12.13 7.21 -11.08
N ALA A 79 12.20 8.16 -10.15
CA ALA A 79 11.91 9.57 -10.42
C ALA A 79 12.93 10.19 -11.40
N VAL A 80 14.21 9.81 -11.28
CA VAL A 80 15.28 10.25 -12.20
C VAL A 80 15.02 9.71 -13.61
N LEU A 81 14.75 8.40 -13.73
CA LEU A 81 14.41 7.77 -15.02
C LEU A 81 13.17 8.41 -15.65
N ALA A 82 12.13 8.67 -14.86
CA ALA A 82 10.92 9.32 -15.35
C ALA A 82 11.17 10.75 -15.87
N LYS A 83 12.04 11.53 -15.21
CA LYS A 83 12.45 12.84 -15.70
C LYS A 83 13.16 12.74 -17.04
N HIS A 84 14.09 11.79 -17.19
CA HIS A 84 14.81 11.58 -18.44
C HIS A 84 13.85 11.24 -19.60
N VAL A 85 12.93 10.29 -19.39
CA VAL A 85 11.92 9.90 -20.39
C VAL A 85 11.03 11.09 -20.79
N LYS A 86 10.55 11.88 -19.83
CA LYS A 86 9.74 13.08 -20.12
C LYS A 86 10.52 14.09 -20.97
N ALA A 87 11.79 14.34 -20.65
CA ALA A 87 12.62 15.26 -21.41
C ALA A 87 12.88 14.76 -22.84
N ALA A 88 13.17 13.47 -23.01
CA ALA A 88 13.36 12.84 -24.32
C ALA A 88 12.09 12.94 -25.19
N ASN A 89 10.91 12.67 -24.61
CA ASN A 89 9.64 12.80 -25.31
C ASN A 89 9.34 14.25 -25.73
N ALA A 90 9.67 15.23 -24.88
CA ALA A 90 9.52 16.64 -25.20
C ALA A 90 10.46 17.10 -26.33
N ALA A 91 11.69 16.56 -26.38
CA ALA A 91 12.61 16.85 -27.48
C ALA A 91 12.13 16.24 -28.80
N ALA A 92 11.65 14.99 -28.77
CA ALA A 92 11.12 14.30 -29.94
C ALA A 92 9.89 15.01 -30.53
N SER A 93 8.98 15.50 -29.68
CA SER A 93 7.79 16.23 -30.14
C SER A 93 8.12 17.59 -30.79
N ARG A 94 9.18 18.28 -30.33
CA ARG A 94 9.68 19.51 -30.95
C ARG A 94 10.24 19.25 -32.34
N LYS A 95 11.04 18.19 -32.53
CA LYS A 95 11.63 17.84 -33.83
C LYS A 95 10.57 17.51 -34.89
N LYS A 96 9.48 16.83 -34.49
CA LYS A 96 8.36 16.50 -35.38
C LYS A 96 7.55 17.72 -35.84
N LYS A 97 7.56 18.82 -35.08
CA LYS A 97 6.86 20.07 -35.42
C LYS A 97 7.67 20.99 -36.35
N ALA A 98 8.97 20.72 -36.48
CA ALA A 98 9.91 21.50 -37.30
C ALA A 98 10.21 20.84 -38.65
N SER A 99 9.55 19.71 -38.95
CA SER A 99 9.56 19.00 -40.24
C SER A 99 8.16 19.00 -40.82
#